data_AF-A0A2K9P7V5-F1
#
_entry.id   AF-A0A2K9P7V5-F1
#
_cell.length_a   1.000
_cell.length_b   1.000
_cell.length_c   1.000
_cell.angle_alpha   90.00
_cell.angle_beta   90.00
_cell.angle_gamma   90.00
#
_symmetry.space_group_name_H-M   'P 1'
#
loop_
_entity.id
_entity.type
_entity.pdbx_description
1 polymer ?
#
loop_
_entity_poly.entity_id
_entity_poly.type
_entity_poly.pdbx_seq_one_letter_code
_entity_poly.pdbx_strand_id
1 'polypeptide(L)' 'MKTTIEYVNKTISMNSDASTSKHIVDELNDIKFIMLVIACKLGEDERKDIISALSSIQSPRIGEWLKTFREFTGD' A
#
# COMPACT_ATOMS: atom_id res chain seq x y z
N MET A 1 9.51 19.63 -21.35
CA MET A 1 10.14 18.39 -20.85
C MET A 1 9.12 17.28 -21.00
N LYS A 2 9.38 16.22 -21.79
CA LYS A 2 8.46 15.08 -21.95
C LYS A 2 8.89 14.01 -20.94
N THR A 3 8.01 13.64 -20.03
CA THR A 3 8.24 12.53 -19.09
C THR A 3 7.98 11.21 -19.80
N THR A 4 9.01 10.37 -19.96
CA THR A 4 8.86 9.00 -20.47
C THR A 4 8.48 8.10 -19.30
N ILE A 5 7.32 7.43 -19.38
CA ILE A 5 6.91 6.41 -18.41
C ILE A 5 7.48 5.07 -18.87
N GLU A 6 8.42 4.51 -18.11
CA GLU A 6 8.93 3.16 -18.35
C GLU A 6 8.00 2.12 -17.71
N TYR A 7 7.41 1.26 -18.54
CA TYR A 7 6.55 0.17 -18.08
C TYR A 7 7.41 -1.05 -17.76
N VAL A 8 7.47 -1.43 -16.48
CA VAL A 8 8.11 -2.67 -16.04
C VAL A 8 7.07 -3.80 -16.06
N ASN A 9 7.15 -4.69 -17.05
CA ASN A 9 6.37 -5.93 -17.05
C ASN A 9 7.07 -6.99 -16.21
N LYS A 10 6.52 -7.30 -15.02
CA LYS A 10 6.92 -8.44 -14.20
C LYS A 10 5.77 -9.43 -14.07
N THR A 11 6.03 -10.69 -14.38
CA THR A 11 5.15 -11.80 -14.03
C THR A 11 5.33 -12.11 -12.55
N ILE A 12 4.32 -11.83 -11.74
CA ILE A 12 4.28 -12.23 -10.33
C ILE A 12 3.53 -13.54 -10.24
N SER A 13 4.24 -14.64 -9.97
CA SER A 13 3.62 -15.92 -9.63
C SER A 13 3.30 -15.90 -8.14
N MET A 14 2.02 -15.77 -7.80
CA MET A 14 1.53 -15.89 -6.42
C MET A 14 1.04 -17.30 -6.19
N ASN A 15 1.71 -18.02 -5.27
CA ASN A 15 1.18 -19.26 -4.72
C ASN A 15 0.39 -18.88 -3.47
N SER A 16 -0.93 -19.01 -3.54
CA SER A 16 -1.86 -18.67 -2.48
C SER A 16 -2.63 -19.93 -2.09
N ASP A 17 -2.71 -20.21 -0.79
CA ASP A 17 -3.50 -21.32 -0.24
C ASP A 17 -4.93 -20.85 0.09
N ALA A 18 -5.32 -19.67 -0.41
CA ALA A 18 -6.59 -19.03 -0.14
C ALA A 18 -7.77 -19.74 -0.83
N SER A 19 -8.12 -20.89 -0.28
CA SER A 19 -9.25 -21.74 -0.71
C SER A 19 -10.59 -21.28 -0.15
N THR A 20 -10.60 -20.35 0.82
CA THR A 20 -11.82 -19.80 1.43
C THR A 20 -11.78 -18.28 1.49
N SER A 21 -12.95 -17.63 1.53
CA SER A 21 -13.03 -16.17 1.66
C SER A 21 -12.29 -15.63 2.89
N LYS A 22 -12.22 -16.41 3.97
CA LYS A 22 -11.45 -16.05 5.16
C LYS A 22 -9.95 -16.01 4.85
N HIS A 23 -9.42 -17.06 4.24
CA HIS A 23 -8.00 -17.11 3.88
C HIS A 23 -7.62 -15.99 2.90
N ILE A 24 -8.52 -15.66 1.95
CA ILE A 24 -8.30 -14.52 1.04
C ILE A 24 -8.19 -13.21 1.83
N VAL A 25 -9.08 -12.99 2.79
CA VAL A 25 -9.06 -11.79 3.64
C VAL A 25 -7.78 -11.74 4.49
N ASP A 26 -7.38 -12.86 5.07
CA ASP A 26 -6.17 -12.96 5.89
C ASP A 26 -4.92 -12.64 5.06
N GLU A 27 -4.74 -13.26 3.88
CA GLU A 27 -3.62 -12.97 2.99
C GLU A 27 -3.61 -11.52 2.49
N LEU A 28 -4.78 -10.94 2.19
CA LEU A 28 -4.87 -9.53 1.82
C LEU A 28 -4.48 -8.60 2.98
N ASN A 29 -4.75 -8.99 4.23
CA ASN A 29 -4.32 -8.23 5.39
C ASN A 29 -2.81 -8.33 5.60
N ASP A 30 -2.20 -9.50 5.35
CA ASP A 30 -0.75 -9.66 5.37
C ASP A 30 -0.07 -8.76 4.32
N ILE A 31 -0.62 -8.68 3.11
CA ILE A 31 -0.11 -7.78 2.07
C ILE A 31 -0.20 -6.33 2.52
N LYS A 32 -1.33 -5.90 3.09
CA LYS A 32 -1.47 -4.53 3.63
C LYS A 32 -0.45 -4.24 4.72
N PHE A 33 -0.18 -5.22 5.59
CA PHE A 33 0.82 -5.10 6.64
C PHE A 33 2.23 -4.98 6.08
N ILE A 34 2.59 -5.80 5.09
CA ILE A 34 3.88 -5.71 4.40
C ILE A 34 4.05 -4.33 3.75
N MET A 35 3.03 -3.85 3.04
CA MET A 35 3.04 -2.51 2.43
C MET A 35 3.21 -1.41 3.48
N LEU A 36 2.55 -1.53 4.63
CA LEU A 36 2.69 -0.59 5.75
C LEU A 36 4.13 -0.59 6.29
N VAL A 37 4.70 -1.77 6.56
CA VAL A 37 6.08 -1.89 7.05
C VAL A 37 7.10 -1.32 6.07
N ILE A 38 6.90 -1.51 4.76
CA ILE A 38 7.73 -0.90 3.73
C ILE A 38 7.59 0.62 3.77
N ALA A 39 6.36 1.13 3.86
CA ALA A 39 6.10 2.57 3.90
C ALA A 39 6.72 3.24 5.14
N CYS A 40 6.81 2.54 6.29
CA CYS A 40 7.47 3.06 7.49
C CYS A 40 8.99 3.26 7.32
N LYS A 41 9.63 2.66 6.31
CA LYS A 41 11.06 2.86 6.02
C LYS A 41 11.34 4.14 5.23
N LEU A 42 10.31 4.82 4.75
CA LEU A 42 10.43 6.06 4.00
C LEU A 42 10.78 7.22 4.94
N GLY A 43 11.49 8.22 4.41
CA GLY A 43 11.73 9.48 5.11
C GLY A 43 10.47 10.33 5.17
N GLU A 44 10.52 11.39 5.97
CA GLU A 44 9.34 12.22 6.28
C GLU A 44 8.70 12.84 5.04
N ASP A 45 9.51 13.34 4.11
CA ASP A 45 9.01 13.96 2.89
C ASP A 45 8.36 12.92 1.95
N GLU A 46 8.96 11.74 1.79
CA GLU A 46 8.36 10.68 0.97
C GLU A 46 7.05 10.15 1.57
N ARG A 47 6.94 10.09 2.90
CA ARG A 47 5.68 9.70 3.57
C ARG A 47 4.59 10.74 3.34
N LYS A 48 4.89 12.03 3.43
CA LYS A 48 3.95 13.13 3.14
C LYS A 48 3.46 13.09 1.71
N ASP A 49 4.34 12.80 0.74
CA ASP A 49 3.96 12.67 -0.67
C ASP A 49 2.98 11.52 -0.90
N ILE A 50 3.24 10.35 -0.29
CA ILE A 50 2.31 9.22 -0.34
C ILE A 50 0.97 9.56 0.30
N ILE A 51 0.99 10.17 1.48
CA ILE A 51 -0.23 10.57 2.18
C ILE A 51 -1.05 11.53 1.30
N SER A 52 -0.40 12.52 0.69
CA SER A 52 -1.03 13.49 -0.21
C SER A 52 -1.64 12.80 -1.43
N ALA A 53 -0.85 11.97 -2.13
CA ALA A 53 -1.29 11.26 -3.33
C ALA A 53 -2.51 10.36 -3.05
N LEU A 54 -2.46 9.59 -1.96
CA LEU A 54 -3.53 8.66 -1.60
C LEU A 54 -4.76 9.35 -0.98
N SER A 55 -4.59 10.49 -0.30
CA SER A 55 -5.73 11.25 0.28
C SER A 55 -6.68 11.78 -0.79
N SER A 56 -6.21 11.94 -2.04
CA SER A 56 -7.05 12.33 -3.17
C SER A 56 -8.01 11.24 -3.64
N ILE A 57 -7.77 9.98 -3.25
CA ILE A 57 -8.58 8.84 -3.69
C ILE A 57 -9.76 8.66 -2.74
N GLN A 58 -10.99 8.85 -3.25
CA GLN A 58 -12.22 8.68 -2.48
C GLN A 58 -12.57 7.20 -2.27
N SER A 59 -11.82 6.54 -1.38
CA SER A 59 -12.04 5.16 -0.98
C SER A 59 -11.98 5.04 0.55
N PRO A 60 -13.04 4.58 1.23
CA PRO A 60 -13.02 4.36 2.67
C PRO A 60 -11.86 3.48 3.13
N ARG A 61 -11.52 2.46 2.32
CA ARG A 61 -10.42 1.53 2.61
C ARG A 61 -9.05 2.20 2.55
N ILE A 62 -8.86 3.14 1.63
CA ILE A 62 -7.62 3.93 1.55
C ILE A 62 -7.56 4.90 2.73
N GLY A 63 -8.69 5.51 3.11
CA GLY A 63 -8.78 6.34 4.30
C GLY A 63 -8.39 5.60 5.58
N GLU A 64 -8.88 4.38 5.78
CA GLU A 64 -8.51 3.52 6.90
C GLU A 64 -7.02 3.16 6.89
N TRP A 65 -6.49 2.76 5.73
CA TRP A 65 -5.06 2.44 5.61
C TRP A 65 -4.18 3.66 5.91
N LEU A 66 -4.54 4.84 5.40
CA LEU A 66 -3.84 6.10 5.67
C LEU A 66 -3.90 6.49 7.14
N LYS A 67 -5.04 6.25 7.81
CA LYS A 67 -5.17 6.46 9.25
C LYS A 67 -4.18 5.57 10.00
N THR A 68 -4.15 4.27 9.72
CA THR A 68 -3.18 3.35 10.33
C THR A 68 -1.74 3.75 10.01
N PHE A 69 -1.47 4.18 8.79
CA PHE A 69 -0.13 4.61 8.39
C PHE A 69 0.36 5.82 9.19
N ARG A 70 -0.48 6.85 9.35
CA ARG A 70 -0.19 8.03 10.19
C ARG A 70 0.06 7.65 11.65
N GLU A 71 -0.76 6.78 12.22
CA GLU A 71 -0.60 6.29 13.59
C GLU A 71 0.75 5.59 13.82
N PHE A 72 1.25 4.85 12.82
CA PHE A 72 2.53 4.14 12.90
C PHE A 72 3.76 5.03 12.68
N THR A 73 3.60 6.15 11.98
CA THR A 73 4.72 7.00 11.52
C THR A 73 4.81 8.33 12.26
N GLY A 74 3.76 8.73 12.96
CA GLY A 74 3.70 9.99 13.71
C GLY A 74 3.40 11.22 12.84
N ASP A 75 2.92 11.01 11.61
CA ASP A 75 2.54 12.06 10.64
C ASP A 75 1.07 12.51 10.75
#